data_AF-X1I907-F1
#
_entry.id   AF-X1I907-F1
#
_cell.length_a   1.000
_cell.length_b   1.000
_cell.length_c   1.000
_cell.angle_alpha   90.00
_cell.angle_beta   90.00
_cell.angle_gamma   90.00
#
_symmetry.space_group_name_H-M   'P 1'
#
loop_
_entity.id
_entity.type
_entity.pdbx_description
1 polymer ?
#
loop_
_entity_poly.entity_id
_entity_poly.type
_entity_poly.pdbx_seq_one_letter_code
_entity_poly.pdbx_strand_id
1 'polypeptide(L)'
;IKNIRHYEGKRLKFSKDSDRSKVLKDQLESEIDSINKNIDPDKKQLEKLNKDLKSTENKIKEEEKSHPLYKETKLLNKQLGGLENKISNLEKKIQKGKYIEIFNKNTNLDKAKMIIDDLGEILSNIKDYLNLKIKEQREGAAKKFNNSIKKLIQELNFTEIKEIFLDLENYHLKVIRSDNTSQEISSVSGGERVVIASLLQISAKYAYLPDIPFLIGDDIIFHDIDPTRLD
;
A
#
# COMPACT_ATOMS: atom_id res chain seq x y z
N ILE A 1 -67.26 81.47 -57.50
CA ILE A 1 -67.82 81.97 -56.22
C ILE A 1 -67.90 80.90 -55.10
N LYS A 2 -68.07 79.59 -55.39
CA LYS A 2 -68.12 78.54 -54.33
C LYS A 2 -66.81 78.26 -53.57
N ASN A 3 -65.63 78.58 -54.11
CA ASN A 3 -64.36 78.27 -53.44
C ASN A 3 -63.95 79.25 -52.32
N ILE A 4 -64.39 80.51 -52.34
CA ILE A 4 -63.91 81.52 -51.37
C ILE A 4 -64.58 81.36 -49.99
N ARG A 5 -65.87 81.01 -49.93
CA ARG A 5 -66.57 80.75 -48.65
C ARG A 5 -66.06 79.50 -47.91
N HIS A 6 -65.47 78.52 -48.61
CA HIS A 6 -64.91 77.34 -47.97
C HIS A 6 -63.56 77.62 -47.28
N TYR A 7 -62.80 78.61 -47.77
CA TYR A 7 -61.51 79.02 -47.17
C TYR A 7 -61.68 79.93 -45.95
N GLU A 8 -62.69 80.81 -45.92
CA GLU A 8 -62.96 81.65 -44.74
C GLU A 8 -63.50 80.85 -43.55
N GLY A 9 -64.37 79.86 -43.79
CA GLY A 9 -64.86 78.96 -42.75
C GLY A 9 -63.79 78.05 -42.15
N LYS A 10 -62.77 77.67 -42.93
CA LYS A 10 -61.59 76.94 -42.43
C LYS A 10 -60.67 77.86 -41.62
N ARG A 11 -60.42 79.11 -42.06
CA ARG A 11 -59.60 80.09 -41.33
C ARG A 11 -60.16 80.45 -39.95
N LEU A 12 -61.49 80.64 -39.82
CA LEU A 12 -62.13 80.92 -38.52
C LEU A 12 -62.11 79.71 -37.57
N LYS A 13 -62.16 78.47 -38.07
CA LYS A 13 -61.97 77.26 -37.25
C LYS A 13 -60.51 77.12 -36.78
N PHE A 14 -59.54 77.32 -37.67
CA PHE A 14 -58.11 77.27 -37.32
C PHE A 14 -57.69 78.34 -36.30
N SER A 15 -58.29 79.55 -36.33
CA SER A 15 -58.04 80.60 -35.32
C SER A 15 -58.62 80.23 -33.94
N LYS A 16 -59.85 79.70 -33.88
CA LYS A 16 -60.47 79.26 -32.61
C LYS A 16 -59.80 78.02 -32.01
N ASP A 17 -59.30 77.12 -32.84
CA ASP A 17 -58.56 75.93 -32.39
C ASP A 17 -57.13 76.30 -31.93
N SER A 18 -56.51 77.30 -32.54
CA SER A 18 -55.21 77.87 -32.10
C SER A 18 -55.30 78.54 -30.72
N ASP A 19 -56.33 79.37 -30.49
CA ASP A 19 -56.52 80.05 -29.19
C ASP A 19 -56.90 79.07 -28.07
N ARG A 20 -57.72 78.05 -28.36
CA ARG A 20 -57.99 76.95 -27.41
C ARG A 20 -56.75 76.12 -27.10
N SER A 21 -55.93 75.82 -28.11
CA SER A 21 -54.70 75.07 -27.91
C SER A 21 -53.68 75.84 -27.08
N LYS A 22 -53.66 77.17 -27.17
CA LYS A 22 -52.76 78.03 -26.37
C LYS A 22 -53.21 78.09 -24.91
N VAL A 23 -54.51 78.27 -24.65
CA VAL A 23 -55.07 78.25 -23.29
C VAL A 23 -54.89 76.88 -22.63
N LEU A 24 -55.09 75.77 -23.35
CA LEU A 24 -54.83 74.44 -22.81
C LEU A 24 -53.34 74.24 -22.46
N LYS A 25 -52.45 74.77 -23.29
CA LYS A 25 -51.00 74.67 -23.08
C LYS A 25 -50.58 75.46 -21.84
N ASP A 26 -51.09 76.69 -21.68
CA ASP A 26 -50.78 77.53 -20.51
C ASP A 26 -51.36 76.93 -19.21
N GLN A 27 -52.54 76.29 -19.29
CA GLN A 27 -53.13 75.56 -18.15
C GLN A 27 -52.28 74.33 -17.76
N LEU A 28 -51.87 73.52 -18.75
CA LEU A 28 -51.01 72.36 -18.54
C LEU A 28 -49.63 72.77 -18.02
N GLU A 29 -49.04 73.86 -18.52
CA GLU A 29 -47.76 74.39 -18.00
C GLU A 29 -47.91 74.84 -16.55
N SER A 30 -49.03 75.50 -16.18
CA SER A 30 -49.29 75.87 -14.78
C SER A 30 -49.51 74.67 -13.86
N GLU A 31 -50.17 73.62 -14.35
CA GLU A 31 -50.36 72.36 -13.61
C GLU A 31 -49.02 71.65 -13.43
N ILE A 32 -48.21 71.55 -14.49
CA ILE A 32 -46.85 70.98 -14.45
C ILE A 32 -45.98 71.74 -13.44
N ASP A 33 -46.02 73.07 -13.44
CA ASP A 33 -45.27 73.89 -12.49
C ASP A 33 -45.74 73.70 -11.04
N SER A 34 -47.05 73.56 -10.83
CA SER A 34 -47.60 73.29 -9.50
C SER A 34 -47.21 71.89 -8.99
N ILE A 35 -47.23 70.89 -9.89
CA ILE A 35 -46.83 69.51 -9.60
C ILE A 35 -45.32 69.46 -9.32
N ASN A 36 -44.49 70.14 -10.11
CA ASN A 36 -43.04 70.20 -9.89
C ASN A 36 -42.70 70.89 -8.56
N LYS A 37 -43.39 71.98 -8.21
CA LYS A 37 -43.22 72.65 -6.91
C LYS A 37 -43.55 71.75 -5.71
N ASN A 38 -44.48 70.81 -5.88
CA ASN A 38 -44.83 69.84 -4.84
C ASN A 38 -43.91 68.60 -4.84
N ILE A 39 -43.39 68.18 -6.00
CA ILE A 39 -42.53 66.99 -6.13
C ILE A 39 -41.08 67.26 -5.68
N ASP A 40 -40.55 68.46 -5.91
CA ASP A 40 -39.18 68.82 -5.54
C ASP A 40 -38.87 68.71 -4.02
N PRO A 41 -39.72 69.17 -3.08
CA PRO A 41 -39.49 68.95 -1.67
C PRO A 41 -39.55 67.47 -1.29
N ASP A 42 -40.48 66.70 -1.87
CA ASP A 42 -40.59 65.27 -1.63
C ASP A 42 -39.35 64.51 -2.11
N LYS A 43 -38.80 64.84 -3.29
CA LYS A 43 -37.53 64.29 -3.78
C LYS A 43 -36.36 64.57 -2.84
N LYS A 44 -36.24 65.81 -2.36
CA LYS A 44 -35.20 66.20 -1.40
C LYS A 44 -35.35 65.44 -0.06
N GLN A 45 -36.58 65.22 0.38
CA GLN A 45 -36.87 64.46 1.59
C GLN A 45 -36.52 62.97 1.42
N LEU A 46 -36.79 62.40 0.24
CA LEU A 46 -36.44 61.01 -0.11
C LEU A 46 -34.93 60.80 -0.17
N GLU A 47 -34.17 61.74 -0.75
CA GLU A 47 -32.71 61.70 -0.73
C GLU A 47 -32.13 61.78 0.68
N LYS A 48 -32.72 62.61 1.55
CA LYS A 48 -32.30 62.72 2.94
C LYS A 48 -32.57 61.42 3.71
N LEU A 49 -33.77 60.86 3.57
CA LEU A 49 -34.14 59.56 4.18
C LEU A 49 -33.22 58.43 3.71
N ASN A 50 -32.86 58.38 2.43
CA ASN A 50 -31.93 57.37 1.91
C ASN A 50 -30.51 57.52 2.47
N LYS A 51 -30.03 58.75 2.67
CA LYS A 51 -28.75 58.99 3.33
C LYS A 51 -28.79 58.56 4.80
N ASP A 52 -29.88 58.87 5.50
CA ASP A 52 -30.07 58.51 6.91
C ASP A 52 -30.17 56.99 7.07
N LEU A 53 -30.87 56.29 6.17
CA LEU A 53 -30.97 54.83 6.13
C LEU A 53 -29.60 54.19 5.94
N LYS A 54 -28.82 54.63 4.95
CA LYS A 54 -27.43 54.15 4.75
C LYS A 54 -26.54 54.41 5.97
N SER A 55 -26.67 55.58 6.59
CA SER A 55 -25.90 55.90 7.80
C SER A 55 -26.26 54.95 8.95
N THR A 56 -27.55 54.64 9.09
CA THR A 56 -28.07 53.79 10.16
C THR A 56 -27.68 52.33 9.93
N GLU A 57 -27.75 51.82 8.70
CA GLU A 57 -27.25 50.48 8.34
C GLU A 57 -25.75 50.32 8.62
N ASN A 58 -24.95 51.35 8.36
CA ASN A 58 -23.52 51.31 8.65
C ASN A 58 -23.25 51.31 10.15
N LYS A 59 -23.98 52.12 10.93
CA LYS A 59 -23.90 52.12 12.40
C LYS A 59 -24.27 50.77 12.99
N ILE A 60 -25.34 50.13 12.49
CA ILE A 60 -25.75 48.78 12.92
C ILE A 60 -24.64 47.76 12.63
N LYS A 61 -24.03 47.78 11.44
CA LYS A 61 -22.92 46.88 11.10
C LYS A 61 -21.66 47.12 11.96
N GLU A 62 -21.42 48.35 12.38
CA GLU A 62 -20.32 48.70 13.28
C GLU A 62 -20.60 48.28 14.73
N GLU A 63 -21.83 48.45 15.20
CA GLU A 63 -22.31 47.94 16.50
C GLU A 63 -22.24 46.40 16.56
N GLU A 64 -22.69 45.70 15.53
CA GLU A 64 -22.57 44.24 15.44
C GLU A 64 -21.11 43.78 15.52
N LYS A 65 -20.18 44.48 14.87
CA LYS A 65 -18.75 44.15 14.90
C LYS A 65 -18.05 44.54 16.22
N SER A 66 -18.56 45.55 16.92
CA SER A 66 -18.02 46.02 18.19
C SER A 66 -18.61 45.28 19.40
N HIS A 67 -19.72 44.57 19.22
CA HIS A 67 -20.33 43.74 20.25
C HIS A 67 -19.30 42.70 20.76
N PRO A 68 -19.10 42.55 22.09
CA PRO A 68 -18.11 41.62 22.64
C PRO A 68 -18.33 40.17 22.17
N LEU A 69 -19.60 39.77 22.02
CA LEU A 69 -19.99 38.47 21.46
C LEU A 69 -19.54 38.25 20.01
N TYR A 70 -19.31 39.30 19.20
CA TYR A 70 -18.83 39.14 17.81
C TYR A 70 -17.39 38.62 17.76
N LYS A 71 -16.53 39.10 18.66
CA LYS A 71 -15.15 38.60 18.77
C LYS A 71 -15.16 37.15 19.25
N GLU A 72 -15.99 36.83 20.24
CA GLU A 72 -16.12 35.49 20.80
C GLU A 72 -16.69 34.49 19.80
N THR A 73 -17.78 34.84 19.10
CA THR A 73 -18.36 34.02 18.03
C THR A 73 -17.40 33.85 16.86
N LYS A 74 -16.64 34.87 16.46
CA LYS A 74 -15.59 34.75 15.44
C LYS A 74 -14.47 33.79 15.89
N LEU A 75 -14.08 33.85 17.15
CA LEU A 75 -13.05 32.96 17.71
C LEU A 75 -13.57 31.51 17.76
N LEU A 76 -14.79 31.30 18.25
CA LEU A 76 -15.47 30.01 18.29
C LEU A 76 -15.64 29.41 16.90
N ASN A 77 -16.09 30.20 15.92
CA ASN A 77 -16.21 29.75 14.53
C ASN A 77 -14.86 29.36 13.92
N LYS A 78 -13.79 30.09 14.27
CA LYS A 78 -12.43 29.73 13.85
C LYS A 78 -11.97 28.42 14.50
N GLN A 79 -12.27 28.21 15.78
CA GLN A 79 -11.99 26.97 16.50
C GLN A 79 -12.80 25.80 15.93
N LEU A 80 -14.09 26.01 15.64
CA LEU A 80 -15.00 25.05 15.05
C LEU A 80 -14.51 24.60 13.67
N GLY A 81 -14.20 25.55 12.77
CA GLY A 81 -13.60 25.23 11.48
C GLY A 81 -12.24 24.52 11.61
N GLY A 82 -11.46 24.84 12.64
CA GLY A 82 -10.22 24.12 12.96
C GLY A 82 -10.48 22.66 13.38
N LEU A 83 -11.52 22.41 14.16
CA LEU A 83 -11.93 21.07 14.61
C LEU A 83 -12.53 20.25 13.46
N GLU A 84 -13.40 20.84 12.64
CA GLU A 84 -13.97 20.19 11.45
C GLU A 84 -12.89 19.72 10.48
N ASN A 85 -11.88 20.55 10.24
CA ASN A 85 -10.72 20.17 9.44
C ASN A 85 -9.93 19.00 10.04
N LYS A 86 -9.76 18.98 11.37
CA LYS A 86 -9.10 17.85 12.05
C LYS A 86 -9.92 16.57 11.94
N ILE A 87 -11.24 16.64 12.11
CA ILE A 87 -12.15 15.50 11.97
C ILE A 87 -12.06 14.95 10.54
N SER A 88 -12.21 15.80 9.52
CA SER A 88 -12.11 15.39 8.12
C SER A 88 -10.76 14.73 7.80
N ASN A 89 -9.66 15.26 8.35
CA ASN A 89 -8.33 14.66 8.19
C ASN A 89 -8.20 13.29 8.88
N LEU A 90 -8.77 13.12 10.08
CA LEU A 90 -8.80 11.84 10.78
C LEU A 90 -9.66 10.81 10.05
N GLU A 91 -10.82 11.20 9.53
CA GLU A 91 -11.68 10.33 8.73
C GLU A 91 -10.96 9.82 7.47
N LYS A 92 -10.24 10.70 6.77
CA LYS A 92 -9.39 10.31 5.61
C LYS A 92 -8.30 9.33 6.01
N LYS A 93 -7.64 9.54 7.16
CA LYS A 93 -6.64 8.60 7.68
C LYS A 93 -7.25 7.24 8.02
N ILE A 94 -8.42 7.22 8.65
CA ILE A 94 -9.16 6.00 8.98
C ILE A 94 -9.55 5.27 7.69
N GLN A 95 -10.07 5.97 6.68
CA GLN A 95 -10.41 5.35 5.40
C GLN A 95 -9.19 4.72 4.70
N LYS A 96 -8.03 5.38 4.74
CA LYS A 96 -6.78 4.81 4.21
C LYS A 96 -6.31 3.60 5.03
N GLY A 97 -6.43 3.65 6.35
CA GLY A 97 -6.02 2.57 7.25
C GLY A 97 -6.90 1.32 7.21
N LYS A 98 -8.09 1.37 6.58
CA LYS A 98 -8.98 0.21 6.43
C LYS A 98 -8.49 -0.82 5.42
N TYR A 99 -7.52 -0.46 4.58
CA TYR A 99 -7.02 -1.29 3.51
C TYR A 99 -5.50 -1.43 3.61
N ILE A 100 -5.01 -2.60 3.26
CA ILE A 100 -3.60 -2.92 3.14
C ILE A 100 -3.35 -3.57 1.78
N GLU A 101 -2.21 -3.28 1.19
CA GLU A 101 -1.79 -3.88 -0.07
C GLU A 101 -1.16 -5.24 0.19
N ILE A 102 -1.75 -6.30 -0.36
CA ILE A 102 -1.21 -7.66 -0.36
C ILE A 102 -1.19 -8.14 -1.81
N PHE A 103 -0.03 -8.59 -2.29
CA PHE A 103 0.18 -9.02 -3.68
C PHE A 103 -0.37 -8.04 -4.73
N ASN A 104 -0.06 -6.76 -4.56
CA ASN A 104 -0.51 -5.66 -5.42
C ASN A 104 -2.05 -5.49 -5.46
N LYS A 105 -2.77 -5.94 -4.44
CA LYS A 105 -4.22 -5.77 -4.29
C LYS A 105 -4.54 -5.11 -2.94
N ASN A 106 -5.30 -4.00 -3.00
CA ASN A 106 -5.85 -3.38 -1.81
C ASN A 106 -6.95 -4.26 -1.21
N THR A 107 -6.71 -4.73 0.00
CA THR A 107 -7.56 -5.68 0.71
C THR A 107 -7.95 -5.08 2.06
N ASN A 108 -9.18 -5.27 2.52
CA ASN A 108 -9.56 -4.80 3.86
C ASN A 108 -8.81 -5.60 4.94
N LEU A 109 -8.71 -5.03 6.14
CA LEU A 109 -7.93 -5.64 7.23
C LEU A 109 -8.40 -7.06 7.60
N ASP A 110 -9.71 -7.34 7.61
CA ASP A 110 -10.23 -8.66 7.97
C ASP A 110 -9.83 -9.75 6.98
N LYS A 111 -10.01 -9.49 5.67
CA LYS A 111 -9.57 -10.44 4.64
C LYS A 111 -8.05 -10.53 4.56
N ALA A 112 -7.35 -9.42 4.78
CA ALA A 112 -5.90 -9.41 4.81
C ALA A 112 -5.36 -10.33 5.90
N LYS A 113 -5.96 -10.29 7.09
CA LYS A 113 -5.63 -11.21 8.18
C LYS A 113 -5.85 -12.67 7.79
N MET A 114 -7.01 -13.00 7.22
CA MET A 114 -7.29 -14.36 6.73
C MET A 114 -6.26 -14.83 5.71
N ILE A 115 -5.93 -13.99 4.71
CA ILE A 115 -4.92 -14.32 3.69
C ILE A 115 -3.56 -14.61 4.33
N ILE A 116 -3.14 -13.79 5.30
CA ILE A 116 -1.85 -13.97 5.97
C ILE A 116 -1.85 -15.26 6.80
N ASP A 117 -2.93 -15.56 7.51
CA ASP A 117 -3.06 -16.77 8.31
C ASP A 117 -3.03 -18.02 7.41
N ASP A 118 -3.79 -18.04 6.31
CA ASP A 118 -3.81 -19.12 5.32
C ASP A 118 -2.43 -19.33 4.68
N LEU A 119 -1.73 -18.24 4.31
CA LEU A 119 -0.36 -18.31 3.79
C LEU A 119 0.61 -18.88 4.82
N GLY A 120 0.45 -18.50 6.09
CA GLY A 120 1.25 -19.02 7.19
C GLY A 120 1.10 -20.54 7.31
N GLU A 121 -0.13 -21.04 7.24
CA GLU A 121 -0.42 -22.47 7.27
C GLU A 121 0.18 -23.20 6.05
N ILE A 122 -0.01 -22.68 4.84
CA ILE A 122 0.55 -23.26 3.60
C ILE A 122 2.07 -23.33 3.69
N LEU A 123 2.73 -22.23 4.09
CA LEU A 123 4.19 -22.20 4.21
C LEU A 123 4.71 -23.16 5.28
N SER A 124 3.99 -23.32 6.39
CA SER A 124 4.31 -24.32 7.40
C SER A 124 4.21 -25.74 6.84
N ASN A 125 3.13 -26.05 6.14
CA ASN A 125 2.92 -27.37 5.52
C ASN A 125 4.01 -27.67 4.47
N ILE A 126 4.39 -26.69 3.66
CA ILE A 126 5.49 -26.82 2.69
C ILE A 126 6.80 -27.08 3.43
N LYS A 127 7.10 -26.33 4.49
CA LYS A 127 8.31 -26.52 5.29
C LYS A 127 8.37 -27.93 5.87
N ASP A 128 7.27 -28.43 6.44
CA ASP A 128 7.22 -29.76 7.04
C ASP A 128 7.38 -30.86 5.99
N TYR A 129 6.73 -30.71 4.84
CA TYR A 129 6.91 -31.61 3.71
C TYR A 129 8.37 -31.63 3.22
N LEU A 130 9.01 -30.47 3.08
CA LEU A 130 10.41 -30.38 2.65
C LEU A 130 11.34 -31.02 3.69
N ASN A 131 11.11 -30.80 4.98
CA ASN A 131 11.89 -31.42 6.05
C ASN A 131 11.77 -32.96 6.02
N LEU A 132 10.55 -33.47 5.81
CA LEU A 132 10.30 -34.89 5.65
C LEU A 132 11.05 -35.44 4.43
N LYS A 133 10.97 -34.77 3.28
CA LYS A 133 11.66 -35.20 2.05
C LYS A 133 13.18 -35.15 2.20
N ILE A 134 13.73 -34.13 2.85
CA ILE A 134 15.16 -34.05 3.17
C ILE A 134 15.58 -35.23 4.06
N LYS A 135 14.78 -35.54 5.09
CA LYS A 135 15.04 -36.67 5.98
C LYS A 135 15.02 -38.00 5.21
N GLU A 136 13.99 -38.24 4.40
CA GLU A 136 13.87 -39.44 3.56
C GLU A 136 15.07 -39.60 2.61
N GLN A 137 15.49 -38.51 1.95
CA GLN A 137 16.63 -38.53 1.04
C GLN A 137 17.95 -38.79 1.77
N ARG A 138 18.17 -38.16 2.94
CA ARG A 138 19.36 -38.39 3.76
C ARG A 138 19.43 -39.82 4.27
N GLU A 139 18.33 -40.35 4.81
CA GLU A 139 18.26 -41.75 5.25
C GLU A 139 18.46 -42.73 4.09
N GLY A 140 17.85 -42.46 2.94
CA GLY A 140 18.02 -43.27 1.74
C GLY A 140 19.47 -43.29 1.25
N ALA A 141 20.12 -42.13 1.19
CA ALA A 141 21.53 -41.99 0.84
C ALA A 141 22.43 -42.74 1.83
N ALA A 142 22.23 -42.54 3.13
CA ALA A 142 22.99 -43.23 4.17
C ALA A 142 22.81 -44.75 4.14
N LYS A 143 21.57 -45.25 3.96
CA LYS A 143 21.31 -46.68 3.78
C LYS A 143 22.00 -47.25 2.54
N LYS A 144 21.96 -46.53 1.42
CA LYS A 144 22.64 -46.93 0.18
C LYS A 144 24.15 -47.00 0.38
N PHE A 145 24.73 -45.99 1.04
CA PHE A 145 26.13 -45.96 1.40
C PHE A 145 26.54 -47.11 2.32
N ASN A 146 25.80 -47.31 3.42
CA ASN A 146 26.04 -48.38 4.40
C ASN A 146 25.98 -49.76 3.75
N ASN A 147 25.05 -49.97 2.82
CA ASN A 147 24.97 -51.20 2.05
C ASN A 147 26.18 -51.38 1.11
N SER A 148 26.62 -50.31 0.43
CA SER A 148 27.79 -50.38 -0.45
C SER A 148 29.07 -50.70 0.31
N ILE A 149 29.33 -50.04 1.45
CA ILE A 149 30.55 -50.27 2.23
C ILE A 149 30.55 -51.64 2.91
N LYS A 150 29.39 -52.11 3.37
CA LYS A 150 29.25 -53.45 3.93
C LYS A 150 29.58 -54.53 2.90
N LYS A 151 29.07 -54.39 1.67
CA LYS A 151 29.41 -55.31 0.57
C LYS A 151 30.89 -55.27 0.25
N LEU A 152 31.48 -54.06 0.17
CA LEU A 152 32.89 -53.90 -0.12
C LEU A 152 33.80 -54.55 0.94
N ILE A 153 33.50 -54.37 2.23
CA ILE A 153 34.24 -55.00 3.34
C ILE A 153 34.16 -56.53 3.22
N GLN A 154 32.98 -57.06 2.89
CA GLN A 154 32.77 -58.51 2.71
C GLN A 154 33.51 -59.04 1.47
N GLU A 155 33.47 -58.34 0.35
CA GLU A 155 34.13 -58.75 -0.91
C GLU A 155 35.66 -58.74 -0.78
N LEU A 156 36.21 -57.80 -0.01
CA LEU A 156 37.65 -57.69 0.24
C LEU A 156 38.13 -58.54 1.41
N ASN A 157 37.24 -59.27 2.09
CA ASN A 157 37.55 -60.12 3.26
C ASN A 157 38.33 -59.39 4.37
N PHE A 158 38.01 -58.12 4.65
CA PHE A 158 38.68 -57.39 5.73
C PHE A 158 38.39 -58.02 7.10
N THR A 159 39.43 -58.47 7.80
CA THR A 159 39.33 -59.18 9.08
C THR A 159 39.47 -58.27 10.31
N GLU A 160 40.05 -57.07 10.15
CA GLU A 160 40.31 -56.11 11.24
C GLU A 160 39.12 -55.18 11.51
N ILE A 161 38.31 -54.94 10.48
CA ILE A 161 37.16 -54.04 10.52
C ILE A 161 35.90 -54.87 10.32
N LYS A 162 35.04 -54.88 11.33
CA LYS A 162 33.77 -55.61 11.31
C LYS A 162 32.71 -54.84 10.53
N GLU A 163 32.61 -53.53 10.76
CA GLU A 163 31.60 -52.69 10.12
C GLU A 163 32.03 -51.22 10.07
N ILE A 164 31.68 -50.54 8.98
CA ILE A 164 31.76 -49.08 8.86
C ILE A 164 30.39 -48.62 8.40
N PHE A 165 29.83 -47.60 9.06
CA PHE A 165 28.51 -47.10 8.71
C PHE A 165 28.33 -45.63 9.09
N LEU A 166 27.47 -44.95 8.35
CA LEU A 166 26.88 -43.67 8.74
C LEU A 166 25.72 -43.95 9.69
N ASP A 167 25.79 -43.37 10.88
CA ASP A 167 24.72 -43.39 11.86
C ASP A 167 23.51 -42.58 11.32
N LEU A 168 22.32 -43.16 11.34
CA LEU A 168 21.12 -42.53 10.79
C LEU A 168 20.56 -41.41 11.69
N GLU A 169 20.96 -41.36 12.96
CA GLU A 169 20.49 -40.35 13.91
C GLU A 169 21.26 -39.05 13.79
N ASN A 170 22.59 -39.12 13.67
CA ASN A 170 23.48 -37.95 13.67
C ASN A 170 24.36 -37.82 12.42
N TYR A 171 24.30 -38.79 11.50
CA TYR A 171 25.09 -38.82 10.26
C TYR A 171 26.61 -38.80 10.47
N HIS A 172 27.07 -39.19 11.66
CA HIS A 172 28.48 -39.40 11.93
C HIS A 172 28.91 -40.79 11.46
N LEU A 173 30.13 -40.84 10.92
CA LEU A 173 30.74 -42.08 10.49
C LEU A 173 31.30 -42.82 11.71
N LYS A 174 30.87 -44.07 11.89
CA LYS A 174 31.32 -44.95 12.96
C LYS A 174 32.02 -46.17 12.38
N VAL A 175 33.04 -46.63 13.10
CA VAL A 175 33.80 -47.84 12.77
C VAL A 175 33.67 -48.80 13.94
N ILE A 176 33.25 -50.03 13.66
CA ILE A 176 33.23 -51.16 14.59
C ILE A 176 34.36 -52.10 14.20
N ARG A 177 35.30 -52.30 15.12
CA ARG A 177 36.39 -53.28 14.97
C ARG A 177 35.95 -54.69 15.31
N SER A 178 36.78 -55.67 14.96
CA SER A 178 36.52 -57.10 15.21
C SER A 178 36.40 -57.46 16.70
N ASP A 179 36.96 -56.64 17.58
CA ASP A 179 36.81 -56.73 19.05
C ASP A 179 35.51 -56.08 19.59
N ASN A 180 34.61 -55.63 18.70
CA ASN A 180 33.39 -54.88 18.99
C ASN A 180 33.61 -53.49 19.61
N THR A 181 34.82 -52.93 19.56
CA THR A 181 35.04 -51.54 19.93
C THR A 181 34.46 -50.61 18.86
N SER A 182 33.64 -49.64 19.30
CA SER A 182 33.08 -48.60 18.45
C SER A 182 33.90 -47.33 18.64
N GLN A 183 34.40 -46.76 17.55
CA GLN A 183 35.18 -45.54 17.57
C GLN A 183 34.81 -44.63 16.40
N GLU A 184 35.02 -43.33 16.61
CA GLU A 184 34.99 -42.37 15.51
C GLU A 184 36.23 -42.54 14.62
N ILE A 185 36.09 -42.26 13.32
CA ILE A 185 37.20 -42.36 12.36
C ILE A 185 38.39 -41.45 12.72
N SER A 186 38.14 -40.36 13.45
CA SER A 186 39.13 -39.44 13.98
C SER A 186 40.14 -40.12 14.91
N SER A 187 39.75 -41.21 15.56
CA SER A 187 40.52 -41.94 16.58
C SER A 187 41.31 -43.14 16.01
N VAL A 188 41.25 -43.35 14.69
CA VAL A 188 41.91 -44.46 13.97
C VAL A 188 43.38 -44.13 13.67
N SER A 189 44.26 -45.15 13.68
CA SER A 189 45.70 -45.03 13.38
C SER A 189 45.96 -44.57 11.92
N GLY A 190 47.14 -43.99 11.64
CA GLY A 190 47.45 -43.38 10.34
C GLY A 190 47.28 -44.32 9.14
N GLY A 191 47.85 -45.53 9.20
CA GLY A 191 47.72 -46.53 8.13
C GLY A 191 46.31 -47.08 7.95
N GLU A 192 45.58 -47.33 9.05
CA GLU A 192 44.16 -47.74 8.99
C GLU A 192 43.28 -46.65 8.40
N ARG A 193 43.60 -45.38 8.66
CA ARG A 193 42.85 -44.24 8.12
C ARG A 193 42.91 -44.16 6.60
N VAL A 194 44.05 -44.49 5.99
CA VAL A 194 44.21 -44.52 4.51
C VAL A 194 43.38 -45.64 3.89
N VAL A 195 43.39 -46.82 4.51
CA VAL A 195 42.57 -47.97 4.08
C VAL A 195 41.09 -47.62 4.19
N ILE A 196 40.65 -47.09 5.33
CA ILE A 196 39.26 -46.67 5.53
C ILE A 196 38.89 -45.57 4.54
N ALA A 197 39.75 -44.56 4.32
CA ALA A 197 39.48 -43.50 3.35
C ALA A 197 39.25 -44.06 1.93
N SER A 198 40.07 -45.03 1.51
CA SER A 198 39.90 -45.72 0.23
C SER A 198 38.57 -46.48 0.16
N LEU A 199 38.23 -47.23 1.21
CA LEU A 199 36.93 -47.93 1.31
C LEU A 199 35.76 -46.95 1.21
N LEU A 200 35.84 -45.80 1.89
CA LEU A 200 34.81 -44.77 1.85
C LEU A 200 34.66 -44.16 0.44
N GLN A 201 35.77 -43.85 -0.24
CA GLN A 201 35.75 -43.30 -1.60
C GLN A 201 35.12 -44.29 -2.60
N ILE A 202 35.53 -45.55 -2.55
CA ILE A 202 34.98 -46.61 -3.40
C ILE A 202 33.49 -46.82 -3.09
N SER A 203 33.13 -46.87 -1.81
CA SER A 203 31.73 -47.03 -1.38
C SER A 203 30.85 -45.86 -1.80
N ALA A 204 31.36 -44.64 -1.71
CA ALA A 204 30.67 -43.44 -2.18
C ALA A 204 30.49 -43.47 -3.71
N LYS A 205 31.51 -43.89 -4.46
CA LYS A 205 31.41 -44.11 -5.91
C LYS A 205 30.29 -45.08 -6.24
N TYR A 206 30.26 -46.25 -5.61
CA TYR A 206 29.21 -47.26 -5.86
C TYR A 206 27.83 -46.80 -5.40
N ALA A 207 27.74 -46.07 -4.29
CA ALA A 207 26.47 -45.58 -3.77
C ALA A 207 25.88 -44.45 -4.62
N TYR A 208 26.69 -43.49 -5.07
CA TYR A 208 26.17 -42.24 -5.62
C TYR A 208 26.40 -42.09 -7.12
N LEU A 209 27.42 -42.77 -7.67
CA LEU A 209 27.83 -42.64 -9.07
C LEU A 209 28.00 -44.03 -9.72
N PRO A 210 26.97 -44.89 -9.70
CA PRO A 210 27.08 -46.26 -10.21
C PRO A 210 27.38 -46.28 -11.72
N ASP A 211 26.87 -45.30 -12.47
CA ASP A 211 26.98 -45.23 -13.93
C ASP A 211 28.35 -44.71 -14.41
N ILE A 212 29.17 -44.16 -13.51
CA ILE A 212 30.51 -43.68 -13.84
C ILE A 212 31.47 -44.87 -13.76
N PRO A 213 32.14 -45.27 -14.88
CA PRO A 213 32.88 -46.53 -14.93
C PRO A 213 34.30 -46.45 -14.34
N PHE A 214 34.77 -45.30 -13.90
CA PHE A 214 36.11 -45.12 -13.34
C PHE A 214 36.09 -44.28 -12.06
N LEU A 215 37.12 -44.46 -11.24
CA LEU A 215 37.43 -43.63 -10.07
C LEU A 215 38.89 -43.19 -10.20
N ILE A 216 39.15 -41.90 -10.07
CA ILE A 216 40.52 -41.35 -10.08
C ILE A 216 40.89 -41.03 -8.64
N GLY A 217 41.93 -41.69 -8.12
CA GLY A 217 42.55 -41.35 -6.84
C GLY A 217 43.90 -40.71 -7.12
N ASP A 218 44.13 -39.51 -6.60
CA ASP A 218 45.43 -38.83 -6.62
C ASP A 218 46.13 -39.09 -5.27
N ASP A 219 47.40 -39.48 -5.31
CA ASP A 219 48.23 -39.78 -4.13
C ASP A 219 47.54 -40.60 -3.02
N ILE A 220 47.00 -41.78 -3.34
CA ILE A 220 46.74 -42.81 -2.30
C ILE A 220 48.11 -43.33 -1.87
N ILE A 221 48.77 -42.62 -0.95
CA ILE A 221 50.09 -42.96 -0.48
C ILE A 221 50.01 -44.25 0.36
N PHE A 222 50.39 -45.37 -0.26
CA PHE A 222 50.54 -46.68 0.38
C PHE A 222 51.83 -46.80 1.22
N HIS A 223 52.55 -45.69 1.49
CA HIS A 223 53.87 -45.74 2.14
C HIS A 223 53.88 -46.34 3.56
N ASP A 224 52.71 -46.41 4.23
CA ASP A 224 52.56 -46.96 5.59
C ASP A 224 51.71 -48.26 5.65
N ILE A 225 51.39 -48.88 4.51
CA ILE A 225 50.68 -50.17 4.51
C ILE A 225 51.70 -51.29 4.68
N ASP A 226 51.64 -51.94 5.84
CA ASP A 226 52.43 -53.13 6.18
C ASP A 226 52.27 -54.17 5.05
N PRO A 227 53.36 -54.66 4.41
CA PRO A 227 53.29 -55.57 3.27
C PRO A 227 52.57 -56.88 3.58
N THR A 228 52.35 -57.22 4.84
CA THR A 228 51.56 -58.39 5.28
C THR A 228 50.03 -58.24 5.10
N ARG A 229 49.53 -57.04 4.74
CA ARG A 229 48.10 -56.76 4.56
C ARG A 229 47.59 -56.89 3.11
N LEU A 230 48.46 -57.25 2.16
CA LEU A 230 48.14 -57.36 0.73
C LEU A 230 48.28 -58.80 0.17
N ASP A 231 48.50 -59.79 1.03
CA ASP A 231 48.49 -61.22 0.69
C ASP A 231 47.17 -61.90 1.05
#